data_AF-A0A8H9ID53-F1
#
_entry.id   AF-A0A8H9ID53-F1
#
_cell.length_a   1.000
_cell.length_b   1.000
_cell.length_c   1.000
_cell.angle_alpha   90.00
_cell.angle_beta   90.00
_cell.angle_gamma   90.00
#
_symmetry.space_group_name_H-M   'P 1'
#
loop_
_entity.id
_entity.type
_entity.pdbx_description
1 polymer ?
#
loop_
_entity_poly.entity_id
_entity_poly.type
_entity_poly.pdbx_seq_one_letter_code
_entity_poly.pdbx_strand_id
1 'polypeptide(L)'
;MHKTEHLLLSLGELIKGTRTLSMDQEELGLRTGVGRNTISAIENGRGANAKLLFAVMEQLDLIDDFQALVDEKLSATSNKLVRKSRKEVESLSNDF
;
A
#
# COMPACT_ATOMS: atom_id res chain seq x y z
N MET A 1 -7.91 -13.00 -11.59
CA MET A 1 -7.62 -12.40 -10.28
C MET A 1 -7.84 -10.89 -10.37
N HIS A 2 -8.61 -10.30 -9.46
CA HIS A 2 -8.81 -8.85 -9.48
C HIS A 2 -7.51 -8.14 -9.07
N LYS A 3 -7.23 -6.94 -9.61
CA LYS A 3 -5.98 -6.20 -9.33
C LYS A 3 -5.74 -5.98 -7.82
N THR A 4 -6.81 -5.73 -7.07
CA THR A 4 -6.75 -5.56 -5.61
C THR A 4 -6.36 -6.85 -4.89
N GLU A 5 -6.91 -7.98 -5.30
CA GLU A 5 -6.60 -9.29 -4.73
C GLU A 5 -5.14 -9.67 -5.02
N HIS A 6 -4.65 -9.39 -6.23
CA HIS A 6 -3.24 -9.55 -6.56
C HIS A 6 -2.34 -8.76 -5.61
N LEU A 7 -2.66 -7.48 -5.39
CA LEU A 7 -1.87 -6.61 -4.52
C LEU A 7 -1.86 -7.14 -3.09
N LEU A 8 -3.02 -7.53 -2.55
CA LEU A 8 -3.11 -8.06 -1.19
C LEU A 8 -2.32 -9.35 -0.99
N LEU A 9 -2.35 -10.26 -1.98
CA LEU A 9 -1.57 -11.49 -1.93
C LEU A 9 -0.07 -11.20 -1.99
N SER A 10 0.38 -10.36 -2.90
CA SER A 10 1.81 -9.99 -3.00
C SER A 10 2.31 -9.27 -1.75
N LEU A 11 1.50 -8.40 -1.15
CA LEU A 11 1.83 -7.75 0.13
C LEU A 11 1.91 -8.78 1.27
N GLY A 12 0.97 -9.72 1.33
CA GLY A 12 0.97 -10.79 2.32
C GLY A 12 2.22 -11.68 2.23
N GLU A 13 2.62 -12.03 1.01
CA GLU A 13 3.84 -12.80 0.76
C GLU A 13 5.11 -12.03 1.16
N LEU A 14 5.19 -10.73 0.85
CA LEU A 14 6.30 -9.87 1.27
C LEU A 14 6.39 -9.77 2.80
N ILE A 15 5.27 -9.48 3.47
CA ILE A 15 5.19 -9.39 4.94
C ILE A 15 5.64 -10.70 5.58
N LYS A 16 5.12 -11.83 5.08
CA LYS A 16 5.49 -13.16 5.58
C LYS A 16 6.98 -13.42 5.39
N GLY A 17 7.52 -13.14 4.21
CA GLY A 17 8.93 -13.31 3.88
C GLY A 17 9.82 -12.53 4.84
N THR A 18 9.57 -11.22 4.98
CA THR A 18 10.32 -10.34 5.87
C THR A 18 10.22 -10.76 7.33
N ARG A 19 9.00 -11.07 7.81
CA ARG A 19 8.79 -11.50 9.21
C ARG A 19 9.59 -12.76 9.54
N THR A 20 9.57 -13.78 8.67
CA THR A 20 10.23 -15.07 8.95
C THR A 20 11.74 -15.00 9.14
N LEU A 21 12.36 -13.87 8.79
CA LEU A 21 13.78 -13.62 9.05
C LEU A 21 14.08 -13.32 10.52
N SER A 22 13.10 -12.87 11.31
CA SER A 22 13.34 -12.36 12.67
C SER A 22 12.36 -12.82 13.74
N MET A 23 11.10 -13.10 13.41
CA MET A 23 10.06 -13.38 14.42
C MET A 23 8.94 -14.29 13.91
N ASP A 24 8.13 -14.82 14.83
CA ASP A 24 6.90 -15.55 14.50
C ASP A 24 5.66 -14.63 14.41
N GLN A 25 4.52 -15.19 14.00
CA GLN A 25 3.26 -14.43 13.85
C GLN A 25 2.69 -13.94 15.18
N GLU A 26 3.01 -14.62 16.29
CA GLU A 26 2.50 -14.26 17.61
C GLU A 26 3.26 -13.05 18.14
N GLU A 27 4.58 -13.07 18.03
CA GLU A 27 5.43 -11.93 18.37
C GLU A 27 5.09 -10.68 17.54
N LEU A 28 4.92 -10.82 16.22
CA LEU A 28 4.50 -9.70 15.38
C LEU A 28 3.13 -9.15 15.80
N GLY A 29 2.20 -10.03 16.16
CA GLY A 29 0.89 -9.65 16.67
C GLY A 29 1.00 -8.82 17.95
N LEU A 30 1.82 -9.27 18.90
CA LEU A 30 2.07 -8.52 20.15
C LEU A 30 2.68 -7.14 19.89
N ARG A 31 3.67 -7.05 18.99
CA ARG A 31 4.34 -5.78 18.64
C ARG A 31 3.39 -4.78 17.96
N THR A 32 2.40 -5.27 17.22
CA THR A 32 1.45 -4.45 16.45
C THR A 32 0.08 -4.29 17.15
N GLY A 33 -0.10 -4.90 18.33
CA GLY A 33 -1.34 -4.83 19.11
C GLY A 33 -2.51 -5.62 18.51
N VAL A 34 -2.23 -6.66 17.72
CA VAL A 34 -3.25 -7.51 17.08
C VAL A 34 -3.04 -9.00 17.40
N GLY A 35 -4.08 -9.81 17.21
CA GLY A 35 -3.96 -11.26 17.41
C GLY A 35 -3.14 -11.94 16.30
N ARG A 36 -2.49 -13.06 16.64
CA ARG A 36 -1.79 -13.95 15.68
C ARG A 36 -2.63 -14.29 14.45
N ASN A 37 -3.93 -14.53 14.63
CA ASN A 37 -4.85 -14.84 13.54
C ASN A 37 -5.04 -13.67 12.56
N THR A 38 -4.96 -12.43 13.05
CA THR A 38 -5.00 -11.22 12.23
C THR A 38 -3.73 -11.11 11.40
N ILE A 39 -2.55 -11.38 11.97
CA ILE A 39 -1.29 -11.47 11.22
C ILE A 39 -1.38 -12.55 10.14
N SER A 40 -1.88 -13.74 10.49
CA SER A 40 -2.09 -14.82 9.52
C SER A 40 -3.05 -14.40 8.39
N ALA A 41 -4.14 -13.69 8.70
CA ALA A 41 -5.05 -13.19 7.68
C ALA A 41 -4.34 -12.19 6.73
N ILE A 42 -3.57 -11.24 7.29
CA ILE A 42 -2.76 -10.27 6.53
C ILE A 42 -1.79 -10.99 5.58
N GLU A 43 -1.02 -11.96 6.09
CA GLU A 43 -0.05 -12.71 5.29
C GLU A 43 -0.69 -13.52 4.16
N ASN A 44 -1.97 -13.86 4.27
CA ASN A 44 -2.73 -14.56 3.24
C ASN A 44 -3.57 -13.61 2.37
N GLY A 45 -3.34 -12.28 2.46
CA GLY A 45 -4.06 -11.27 1.67
C GLY A 45 -5.54 -11.11 2.07
N ARG A 46 -5.92 -11.48 3.28
CA ARG A 46 -7.31 -11.48 3.76
C ARG A 46 -7.56 -10.43 4.84
N GLY A 47 -8.67 -9.72 4.70
CA GLY A 47 -9.45 -9.20 5.85
C GLY A 47 -8.71 -8.28 6.81
N ALA A 48 -7.81 -7.44 6.32
CA ALA A 48 -7.13 -6.44 7.13
C ALA A 48 -7.60 -5.04 6.74
N ASN A 49 -7.91 -4.20 7.73
CA ASN A 49 -8.09 -2.78 7.44
C ASN A 49 -6.73 -2.19 7.01
N ALA A 50 -6.75 -1.14 6.18
CA ALA A 50 -5.53 -0.52 5.66
C ALA A 50 -4.59 -0.01 6.76
N LYS A 51 -5.12 0.57 7.85
CA LYS A 51 -4.33 1.04 8.99
C LYS A 51 -3.57 -0.10 9.68
N LEU A 52 -4.20 -1.27 9.87
CA LEU A 52 -3.54 -2.44 10.45
C LEU A 52 -2.46 -2.99 9.51
N LEU A 53 -2.77 -3.08 8.23
CA LEU A 53 -1.79 -3.49 7.22
C LEU A 53 -0.55 -2.57 7.25
N PHE A 54 -0.75 -1.26 7.27
CA PHE A 54 0.35 -0.30 7.34
C PHE A 54 1.11 -0.36 8.66
N ALA A 55 0.44 -0.57 9.80
CA ALA A 55 1.14 -0.75 11.08
C ALA A 55 2.02 -2.01 11.09
N VAL A 56 1.56 -3.10 10.46
CA VAL A 56 2.38 -4.32 10.29
C VAL A 56 3.57 -4.06 9.36
N MET A 57 3.37 -3.31 8.27
CA MET A 57 4.46 -2.94 7.37
C MET A 57 5.47 -2.01 8.05
N GLU A 58 5.02 -1.05 8.85
CA GLU A 58 5.87 -0.16 9.66
C GLU A 58 6.71 -0.96 10.66
N GLN A 59 6.11 -1.92 11.36
CA GLN A 59 6.84 -2.79 12.29
C GLN A 59 7.92 -3.65 11.62
N LEU A 60 7.79 -3.90 10.31
CA LEU A 60 8.73 -4.65 9.49
C LEU A 60 9.63 -3.75 8.62
N ASP A 61 9.62 -2.44 8.83
CA ASP A 61 10.41 -1.46 8.09
C ASP A 61 10.16 -1.45 6.57
N LEU A 62 8.94 -1.84 6.17
CA LEU A 62 8.50 -1.88 4.77
C LEU A 62 7.74 -0.63 4.33
N ILE A 63 7.33 0.23 5.29
CA ILE A 63 6.42 1.35 5.00
C ILE A 63 7.11 2.48 4.23
N ASP A 64 8.41 2.66 4.42
CA ASP A 64 9.17 3.76 3.81
C ASP A 64 9.24 3.63 2.27
N ASP A 65 9.44 2.42 1.76
CA ASP A 65 9.44 2.16 0.31
C ASP A 65 8.07 2.49 -0.32
N PHE A 66 6.98 2.21 0.41
CA PHE A 66 5.63 2.53 -0.04
C PHE A 66 5.36 4.02 0.03
N GLN A 67 5.81 4.71 1.08
CA GLN A 67 5.70 6.15 1.20
C GLN A 67 6.45 6.84 0.05
N ALA A 68 7.66 6.40 -0.27
CA ALA A 68 8.45 6.91 -1.39
C ALA A 68 7.72 6.73 -2.74
N LEU A 69 7.10 5.57 -2.97
CA LEU A 69 6.28 5.32 -4.16
C LEU A 69 5.06 6.25 -4.23
N VAL A 70 4.37 6.48 -3.11
CA VAL A 70 3.23 7.40 -3.04
C VAL A 70 3.68 8.83 -3.35
N ASP A 71 4.78 9.29 -2.77
CA ASP A 71 5.34 10.61 -2.97
C ASP A 71 5.77 10.84 -4.43
N GLU A 72 6.34 9.82 -5.08
CA GLU A 72 6.65 9.86 -6.51
C GLU A 72 5.37 10.08 -7.35
N LYS A 73 4.30 9.32 -7.08
CA LYS A 73 3.04 9.44 -7.83
C LYS A 73 2.31 10.76 -7.55
N LEU A 74 2.37 11.26 -6.32
CA LEU A 74 1.84 12.58 -5.96
C LEU A 74 2.58 13.68 -6.70
N SER A 75 3.91 13.65 -6.69
CA SER A 75 4.76 14.62 -7.39
C SER A 75 4.51 14.60 -8.91
N ALA A 76 4.39 13.41 -9.51
CA ALA A 76 4.07 13.26 -10.91
C ALA A 76 2.67 13.83 -11.27
N THR A 77 1.71 13.74 -10.35
CA THR A 77 0.36 14.29 -10.52
C THR A 77 0.37 15.81 -10.42
N SER A 78 1.08 16.37 -9.42
CA SER A 78 1.27 17.82 -9.28
C SER A 78 1.94 18.42 -10.52
N ASN A 79 3.00 17.80 -11.02
CA ASN A 79 3.72 18.25 -12.23
C ASN A 79 2.85 18.17 -13.50
N LYS A 80 1.93 17.19 -13.58
CA LYS A 80 0.94 17.11 -14.67
C LYS A 80 -0.10 18.24 -14.58
N LEU A 81 -0.54 18.61 -13.37
CA LEU A 81 -1.47 19.73 -13.17
C LEU A 81 -0.83 21.07 -13.54
N VAL A 82 0.43 21.31 -13.15
CA VAL A 82 1.20 22.50 -13.55
C VAL A 82 1.38 22.58 -15.08
N ARG A 83 1.54 21.45 -15.77
CA ARG A 83 1.58 21.42 -17.23
C ARG A 83 0.20 21.65 -17.85
N LYS A 84 -0.87 21.13 -17.26
CA LYS A 84 -2.25 21.31 -17.75
C LYS A 84 -2.74 22.75 -17.58
N SER A 85 -2.35 23.45 -16.51
CA SER A 85 -2.64 24.88 -16.33
C SER A 85 -1.86 25.78 -17.31
N ARG A 86 -0.83 25.24 -17.97
CA ARG A 86 -0.01 25.95 -18.97
C ARG A 86 -0.47 25.74 -20.42
N LYS A 87 -1.33 24.75 -20.68
CA LYS A 87 -1.98 24.63 -21.99
C LYS A 87 -3.23 25.50 -21.96
N GLU A 88 -3.34 26.41 -22.91
CA GLU A 88 -4.60 27.11 -23.19
C GLU A 88 -5.72 26.09 -23.26
N VAL A 89 -6.84 26.43 -22.60
CA VAL A 89 -8.05 25.63 -22.61
C VAL A 89 -8.53 25.60 -24.06
N GLU A 90 -8.23 24.53 -24.80
CA GLU A 90 -8.99 24.21 -26.00
C GLU A 90 -10.44 24.01 -25.54
N SER A 91 -11.26 25.01 -25.81
CA SER A 91 -12.71 24.93 -25.65
C SER A 91 -13.19 23.72 -26.44
N LEU A 92 -13.85 22.79 -25.77
CA LEU A 92 -14.58 21.72 -26.46
C LEU A 92 -15.54 22.40 -27.45
N SER A 93 -15.43 22.06 -28.74
CA SER A 93 -16.37 22.51 -29.76
C SER A 93 -17.76 21.99 -29.38
N ASN A 94 -18.70 22.90 -29.13
CA ASN A 94 -20.10 22.58 -28.89
C ASN A 94 -20.82 22.31 -30.22
N ASP A 95 -20.35 21.32 -30.98
CA ASP A 95 -21.14 20.76 -32.08
C ASP A 95 -21.88 19.54 -31.55
N PHE A 96 -23.17 19.77 -31.28
CA PHE A 96 -24.18 18.79 -30.88
C PHE A 96 -24.39 17.71 -31.95
#